data_AF-A0A1E3WFJ0-F1
#
_entry.id   AF-A0A1E3WFJ0-F1
#
_cell.length_a   1.000
_cell.length_b   1.000
_cell.length_c   1.000
_cell.angle_alpha   90.00
_cell.angle_beta   90.00
_cell.angle_gamma   90.00
#
_symmetry.space_group_name_H-M   'P 1'
#
loop_
_entity.id
_entity.type
_entity.pdbx_description
1 polymer ?
#
loop_
_entity_poly.entity_id
_entity_poly.type
_entity_poly.pdbx_seq_one_letter_code
_entity_poly.pdbx_strand_id
1 'polypeptide(L)' 'MADKNQLFQQALELIIEGVALSTAGENRAQVGVYLMGLVVADNQGQLDADKVKAMQAIIEMAAETESPVFKMS' A
#
# COMPACT_ATOMS: atom_id res chain seq x y z
N MET A 1 21.76 8.82 2.67
CA MET A 1 20.49 9.26 2.06
C MET A 1 20.10 8.19 1.06
N ALA A 2 18.91 7.60 1.18
CA ALA A 2 18.43 6.68 0.16
C ALA A 2 18.19 7.45 -1.15
N ASP A 3 18.46 6.82 -2.29
CA ASP A 3 18.12 7.38 -3.60
C ASP A 3 16.59 7.58 -3.70
N LYS A 4 16.14 8.60 -4.44
CA LYS A 4 14.73 8.94 -4.60
C LYS A 4 13.90 7.75 -5.11
N ASN A 5 14.47 6.95 -6.01
CA ASN A 5 13.82 5.73 -6.50
C ASN A 5 13.67 4.66 -5.40
N GLN A 6 14.67 4.52 -4.54
CA GLN A 6 14.62 3.60 -3.41
C GLN A 6 13.58 4.05 -2.38
N LEU A 7 13.51 5.35 -2.09
CA LEU A 7 12.48 5.90 -1.20
C LEU A 7 11.08 5.69 -1.75
N PHE A 8 10.89 5.87 -3.06
CA PHE A 8 9.61 5.61 -3.72
C PHE A 8 9.17 4.15 -3.54
N GLN A 9 10.06 3.19 -3.82
CA GLN A 9 9.77 1.76 -3.67
C GLN A 9 9.45 1.40 -2.21
N GLN A 10 10.30 1.84 -1.27
CA GLN A 10 10.11 1.58 0.17
C GLN A 10 8.81 2.20 0.71
N ALA A 11 8.40 3.37 0.21
CA ALA A 11 7.14 3.98 0.60
C ALA A 11 5.94 3.13 0.15
N LEU A 12 5.97 2.58 -1.06
CA LEU A 12 4.91 1.71 -1.58
C LEU A 12 4.84 0.38 -0.80
N GLU A 13 6.00 -0.23 -0.51
CA GLU A 13 6.10 -1.43 0.35
C GLU A 13 5.50 -1.18 1.73
N LEU A 14 5.89 -0.07 2.37
CA LEU A 14 5.40 0.28 3.71
C LEU A 14 3.88 0.50 3.73
N ILE A 15 3.31 1.07 2.67
CA ILE A 15 1.85 1.23 2.53
C ILE A 15 1.18 -0.16 2.47
N ILE A 16 1.70 -1.08 1.67
CA ILE A 16 1.13 -2.43 1.52
C ILE A 16 1.22 -3.21 2.84
N GLU A 17 2.39 -3.20 3.50
CA GLU A 17 2.58 -3.84 4.81
C GLU A 17 1.66 -3.23 5.87
N GLY A 18 1.55 -1.90 5.89
CA GLY A 18 0.65 -1.18 6.78
C GLY A 18 -0.80 -1.60 6.57
N VAL A 19 -1.25 -1.74 5.33
CA VAL A 19 -2.63 -2.17 5.01
C VAL A 19 -2.87 -3.62 5.45
N ALA A 20 -1.93 -4.53 5.20
CA ALA A 20 -2.06 -5.94 5.58
C ALA A 20 -2.13 -6.12 7.12
N LEU A 21 -1.25 -5.44 7.84
CA LEU A 21 -1.06 -5.62 9.28
C LEU A 21 -1.94 -4.70 10.15
N SER A 22 -2.51 -3.64 9.57
CA SER A 22 -3.30 -2.68 10.32
C SER A 22 -4.58 -3.28 10.87
N THR A 23 -4.84 -2.97 12.14
CA THR A 23 -6.11 -3.25 12.85
C THR A 23 -7.11 -2.10 12.72
N ALA A 24 -6.78 -1.06 11.95
CA ALA A 24 -7.61 0.13 11.76
C ALA A 24 -8.80 -0.16 10.82
N GLY A 25 -9.80 -0.87 11.34
CA GLY A 25 -11.18 -0.94 10.82
C GLY A 25 -11.38 -1.25 9.33
N GLU A 26 -12.61 -1.03 8.86
CA GLU A 26 -13.08 -1.42 7.52
C GLU A 26 -12.49 -0.55 6.38
N ASN A 27 -11.86 0.59 6.69
CA ASN A 27 -11.41 1.56 5.68
C ASN A 27 -9.92 1.45 5.30
N ARG A 28 -9.20 0.43 5.79
CA ARG A 28 -7.74 0.31 5.58
C ARG A 28 -7.34 0.24 4.10
N ALA A 29 -8.14 -0.42 3.25
CA ALA A 29 -7.92 -0.45 1.80
C ALA A 29 -7.96 0.96 1.19
N GLN A 30 -9.01 1.73 1.52
CA GLN A 30 -9.23 3.06 0.98
C GLN A 30 -8.14 4.04 1.42
N VAL A 31 -7.71 3.96 2.69
CA VAL A 31 -6.58 4.75 3.20
C VAL A 31 -5.28 4.36 2.50
N GLY A 32 -5.02 3.07 2.29
CA GLY A 32 -3.85 2.59 1.55
C GLY A 32 -3.79 3.13 0.12
N VAL A 33 -4.90 3.06 -0.62
CA VAL A 33 -5.00 3.58 -1.99
C VAL A 33 -4.81 5.10 -2.02
N TYR A 34 -5.36 5.83 -1.05
CA TYR A 34 -5.16 7.26 -0.91
C TYR A 34 -3.68 7.62 -0.74
N LEU A 35 -2.98 6.95 0.19
CA LEU A 35 -1.56 7.18 0.45
C LEU A 35 -0.70 6.82 -0.77
N MET A 36 -1.00 5.72 -1.45
CA MET A 36 -0.35 5.33 -2.69
C MET A 36 -0.48 6.41 -3.76
N GLY A 37 -1.67 6.99 -3.92
CA GLY A 37 -1.91 8.08 -4.86
C GLY A 37 -1.04 9.31 -4.57
N LEU A 38 -0.83 9.67 -3.30
CA LEU A 38 0.06 10.77 -2.92
C LEU A 38 1.52 10.48 -3.28
N VAL A 39 2.00 9.27 -2.99
CA VAL A 39 3.38 8.86 -3.29
C VAL A 39 3.64 8.83 -4.79
N VAL A 40 2.69 8.33 -5.59
CA VAL A 40 2.76 8.34 -7.06
C VAL A 40 2.74 9.77 -7.60
N ALA A 41 1.90 10.65 -7.06
CA ALA A 41 1.82 12.05 -7.48
C ALA A 41 3.12 12.83 -7.18
N ASP A 42 3.82 12.51 -6.09
CA ASP A 42 5.13 13.09 -5.73
C ASP A 42 6.29 12.54 -6.61
N ASN A 43 6.07 11.38 -7.23
CA ASN A 43 7.05 10.65 -8.02
C ASN A 43 6.58 10.44 -9.46
N GLN A 44 6.08 11.52 -10.09
CA GLN A 44 5.53 11.52 -11.45
C GLN A 44 6.48 10.84 -12.44
N GLY A 45 5.91 9.95 -13.28
CA GLY A 45 6.65 9.24 -14.32
C GLY A 45 7.32 7.94 -13.88
N GLN A 46 7.33 7.59 -12.58
CA GLN A 46 7.85 6.31 -12.10
C GLN A 46 6.94 5.13 -12.44
N LEU A 47 5.61 5.34 -12.41
CA LEU A 47 4.61 4.34 -12.76
C LEU A 47 3.72 4.86 -13.88
N ASP A 48 3.44 3.98 -14.84
CA ASP A 48 2.38 4.17 -15.82
C ASP A 48 1.01 3.80 -15.22
N ALA A 49 -0.06 4.13 -15.94
CA ALA A 49 -1.43 3.94 -15.46
C ALA A 49 -1.76 2.46 -15.16
N ASP A 50 -1.16 1.52 -15.88
CA ASP A 50 -1.42 0.09 -15.68
C ASP A 50 -0.72 -0.42 -14.41
N LYS A 51 0.51 0.04 -14.14
CA LYS A 51 1.20 -0.25 -12.88
C LYS A 51 0.51 0.38 -11.68
N VAL A 52 -0.05 1.58 -11.83
CA VAL A 52 -0.86 2.21 -10.76
C VAL A 52 -2.09 1.36 -10.44
N LYS A 53 -2.80 0.85 -11.45
CA LYS A 53 -3.92 -0.08 -11.24
C LYS A 53 -3.50 -1.39 -10.60
N ALA A 54 -2.38 -1.98 -11.03
CA ALA A 54 -1.85 -3.19 -10.43
C ALA A 54 -1.53 -2.98 -8.94
N MET A 55 -0.95 -1.83 -8.61
CA MET A 55 -0.68 -1.44 -7.23
C MET A 55 -1.93 -1.25 -6.39
N GLN A 56 -2.97 -0.63 -6.95
CA GLN A 56 -4.27 -0.54 -6.28
C GLN A 56 -4.83 -1.93 -5.95
N ALA A 57 -4.79 -2.87 -6.90
CA ALA A 57 -5.23 -4.24 -6.67
C ALA A 57 -4.42 -4.95 -5.58
N ILE A 58 -3.10 -4.71 -5.50
CA ILE A 58 -2.24 -5.26 -4.43
C ILE A 58 -2.66 -4.74 -3.06
N ILE A 59 -2.98 -3.46 -2.95
CA ILE A 59 -3.44 -2.85 -1.70
C ILE A 59 -4.82 -3.42 -1.28
N GLU A 60 -5.73 -3.58 -2.24
CA GLU A 60 -7.03 -4.21 -2.00
C GLU A 60 -6.86 -5.66 -1.51
N MET A 61 -6.02 -6.46 -2.16
CA MET A 61 -5.69 -7.81 -1.71
C MET A 61 -5.04 -7.83 -0.31
N ALA A 62 -4.14 -6.89 -0.02
CA ALA A 62 -3.54 -6.77 1.31
C ALA A 62 -4.61 -6.49 2.39
N ALA A 63 -5.64 -5.70 2.07
CA ALA A 63 -6.74 -5.43 2.99
C ALA A 63 -7.70 -6.63 3.17
N GLU A 64 -7.73 -7.55 2.23
CA GLU A 64 -8.50 -8.80 2.31
C GLU A 64 -7.78 -9.90 3.08
N THR A 65 -6.45 -9.81 3.22
CA THR A 65 -5.73 -10.74 4.09
C THR A 65 -6.32 -10.63 5.50
N GLU A 66 -6.87 -11.74 6.01
CA GLU A 66 -7.28 -11.83 7.40
C GLU A 66 -6.08 -11.40 8.24
N SER A 67 -6.22 -10.30 8.98
CA SER A 67 -5.22 -9.93 9.98
C SER A 67 -5.00 -11.19 10.83
N PRO A 68 -3.76 -11.60 11.13
CA PRO A 68 -3.48 -12.80 11.92
C PRO A 68 -3.89 -12.53 13.36
N VAL A 69 -5.19 -12.41 13.60
CA VAL A 69 -5.80 -12.47 14.90
C VAL A 69 -5.61 -13.91 15.32
N PHE A 70 -4.57 -14.15 16.09
CA PHE A 70 -4.32 -15.44 16.72
C PHE A 70 -5.56 -15.79 17.56
N LYS A 71 -6.45 -16.60 17.01
CA LYS A 71 -7.62 -17.11 17.72
C LYS A 71 -7.11 -18.21 18.66
N MET A 72 -6.92 -17.88 19.93
CA MET A 72 -6.85 -18.90 20.98
C MET A 72 -8.22 -19.53 21.11
N SER A 73 -8.42 -20.66 20.44
CA SER A 73 -9.48 -21.63 20.75
C SER A 73 -8.93 -22.73 21.64
#